data_AF-A0A2K0UPM8-F1
#
_entry.id   AF-A0A2K0UPM8-F1
#
_cell.length_a   1.000
_cell.length_b   1.000
_cell.length_c   1.000
_cell.angle_alpha   90.00
_cell.angle_beta   90.00
_cell.angle_gamma   90.00
#
_symmetry.space_group_name_H-M   'P 1'
#
loop_
_entity.id
_entity.type
_entity.pdbx_description
1 polymer ?
#
loop_
_entity_poly.entity_id
_entity_poly.type
_entity_poly.pdbx_seq_one_letter_code
_entity_poly.pdbx_strand_id
1 'polypeptide(L)'
;MAFLQAPFLLDPIRQICMSHLRLTFVQTAKPNNPTTCMSLLNLDANKYPFNDPDKLCVPTTREFHSANDAAVRAIFKALGKLDKEKDEEQWYATISCAGVLMDMRARDVYLREILPKIESEGIDGWKKTCDEWALKAKTGAR
;
A
#
# COMPACT_ATOMS: atom_id res chain seq x y z
N MET A 1 28.10 -11.86 -17.38
CA MET A 1 27.07 -12.06 -16.34
C MET A 1 25.89 -11.16 -16.68
N ALA A 2 24.85 -11.75 -17.25
CA ALA A 2 23.68 -11.00 -17.71
C ALA A 2 22.96 -10.42 -16.49
N PHE A 3 22.88 -9.08 -16.44
CA PHE A 3 21.85 -8.38 -15.69
C PHE A 3 20.51 -8.92 -16.18
N LEU A 4 19.87 -9.75 -15.36
CA LEU A 4 18.46 -10.05 -15.51
C LEU A 4 17.71 -8.73 -15.33
N GLN A 5 17.48 -8.05 -16.44
CA GLN A 5 16.42 -7.08 -16.57
C GLN A 5 15.14 -7.78 -16.13
N ALA A 6 14.63 -7.37 -14.98
CA ALA A 6 13.30 -7.74 -14.51
C ALA A 6 12.37 -6.52 -14.66
N PRO A 7 11.87 -6.19 -15.87
CA PRO A 7 10.80 -5.20 -16.02
C PRO A 7 9.49 -5.65 -15.32
N PHE A 8 9.44 -6.90 -14.85
CA PHE A 8 8.29 -7.55 -14.21
C PHE A 8 8.28 -7.49 -12.68
N LEU A 9 9.34 -6.99 -12.04
CA LEU A 9 9.34 -6.76 -10.59
C LEU A 9 8.65 -5.42 -10.29
N LEU A 10 7.32 -5.53 -10.19
CA LEU A 10 6.36 -4.65 -9.50
C LEU A 10 5.98 -3.37 -10.24
N ASP A 11 4.96 -3.49 -11.11
CA ASP A 11 4.03 -2.38 -11.37
C ASP A 11 3.43 -1.93 -10.02
N PRO A 12 3.69 -0.67 -9.57
CA PRO A 12 3.24 -0.17 -8.28
C PRO A 12 1.73 -0.28 -8.13
N ILE A 13 0.98 -0.09 -9.22
CA ILE A 13 -0.47 -0.20 -9.20
C ILE A 13 -0.90 -1.64 -8.94
N ARG A 14 -0.32 -2.61 -9.64
CA ARG A 14 -0.62 -4.03 -9.41
C ARG A 14 -0.36 -4.43 -7.96
N GLN A 15 0.73 -3.95 -7.37
CA GLN A 15 1.04 -4.20 -5.96
C GLN A 15 0.00 -3.58 -5.02
N ILE A 16 -0.41 -2.33 -5.27
CA ILE A 16 -1.46 -1.65 -4.49
C ILE A 16 -2.79 -2.39 -4.61
N CYS A 17 -3.19 -2.77 -5.82
CA CYS A 17 -4.42 -3.50 -6.09
C CYS A 17 -4.47 -4.86 -5.40
N MET A 18 -3.39 -5.65 -5.48
CA MET A 18 -3.29 -6.92 -4.77
C MET A 18 -3.38 -6.74 -3.26
N SER A 19 -2.77 -5.67 -2.73
CA SER A 19 -2.84 -5.36 -1.30
C SER A 19 -4.25 -5.00 -0.86
N HIS A 20 -4.98 -4.22 -1.66
CA HIS A 20 -6.36 -3.84 -1.32
C HIS A 20 -7.35 -4.99 -1.54
N LEU A 21 -7.12 -5.87 -2.51
CA LEU A 21 -7.86 -7.12 -2.63
C LEU A 21 -7.70 -7.97 -1.36
N ARG A 22 -6.48 -8.11 -0.83
CA ARG A 22 -6.24 -8.77 0.45
C ARG A 22 -6.92 -8.07 1.63
N LEU A 23 -6.91 -6.73 1.66
CA LEU A 23 -7.66 -5.96 2.65
C LEU A 23 -9.15 -6.31 2.66
N THR A 24 -9.76 -6.53 1.48
CA THR A 24 -11.19 -6.89 1.43
C THR A 24 -11.50 -8.26 2.02
N PHE A 25 -10.56 -9.22 2.00
CA PHE A 25 -10.76 -10.52 2.63
C PHE A 25 -10.70 -10.46 4.16
N VAL A 26 -9.97 -9.49 4.71
CA VAL A 26 -9.81 -9.33 6.16
C VAL A 26 -10.79 -8.32 6.77
N GLN A 27 -11.42 -7.49 5.94
CA GLN A 27 -12.48 -6.59 6.36
C GLN A 27 -13.77 -7.36 6.61
N THR A 28 -14.21 -7.42 7.86
CA THR A 28 -15.57 -7.81 8.19
C THR A 28 -16.51 -6.61 8.04
N ALA A 29 -17.67 -6.83 7.41
CA ALA A 29 -18.83 -5.92 7.23
C ALA A 29 -18.52 -4.43 6.91
N LYS A 30 -18.94 -3.95 5.72
CA LYS A 30 -18.83 -2.54 5.23
C LYS A 30 -18.55 -1.52 6.35
N PRO A 31 -17.27 -1.27 6.68
CA PRO A 31 -16.94 -0.34 7.75
C PRO A 31 -17.26 1.08 7.28
N ASN A 32 -17.73 1.93 8.19
CA ASN A 32 -18.00 3.36 7.89
C ASN A 32 -16.75 4.06 7.34
N ASN A 33 -15.56 3.58 7.72
CA ASN A 33 -14.27 4.02 7.20
C ASN A 33 -13.58 2.85 6.50
N PRO A 34 -13.19 2.97 5.22
CA PRO A 34 -12.44 1.93 4.53
C PRO A 34 -11.10 1.66 5.23
N THR A 35 -10.75 0.39 5.41
CA THR A 35 -9.41 -0.03 5.83
C THR A 35 -8.43 0.25 4.69
N THR A 36 -7.35 0.93 5.02
CA THR A 36 -6.25 1.31 4.14
C THR A 36 -4.99 0.61 4.63
N CYS A 37 -3.93 0.59 3.83
CA CYS A 37 -2.65 0.10 4.30
C CYS A 37 -2.09 0.92 5.46
N MET A 38 -2.42 2.22 5.51
CA MET A 38 -2.10 3.07 6.65
C MET A 38 -2.85 2.62 7.91
N SER A 39 -4.18 2.46 7.83
CA SER A 39 -4.97 2.12 9.02
C SER A 39 -4.74 0.68 9.50
N LEU A 40 -4.50 -0.28 8.60
CA LEU A 40 -4.12 -1.65 8.95
C LEU A 40 -2.84 -1.69 9.80
N LEU A 41 -1.86 -0.84 9.44
CA LEU A 41 -0.57 -0.75 10.12
C LEU A 41 -0.57 0.28 11.26
N ASN A 42 -1.72 0.87 11.58
CA ASN A 42 -1.86 1.93 12.58
C ASN A 42 -0.88 3.11 12.34
N LEU A 43 -0.78 3.51 11.08
CA LEU A 43 -0.02 4.66 10.58
C LEU A 43 -1.00 5.76 10.15
N ASP A 44 -0.49 7.00 10.06
CA ASP A 44 -1.29 8.19 9.74
C ASP A 44 -0.58 8.97 8.63
N ALA A 45 -1.25 9.12 7.48
CA ALA A 45 -0.70 9.81 6.32
C ALA A 45 -0.57 11.32 6.53
N ASN A 46 -1.31 11.89 7.48
CA ASN A 46 -1.32 13.32 7.75
C ASN A 46 -0.28 13.73 8.82
N LYS A 47 0.49 12.77 9.35
CA LYS A 47 1.52 13.00 10.35
C LYS A 47 2.90 12.61 9.85
N TYR A 48 3.93 13.20 10.45
CA TYR A 48 5.30 12.78 10.23
C TYR A 48 5.44 11.26 10.51
N PRO A 49 6.12 10.49 9.64
CA PRO A 49 6.91 10.93 8.49
C PRO A 49 6.16 10.97 7.14
N PHE A 50 4.86 10.67 7.09
CA PHE A 50 4.12 10.47 5.83
C PHE A 50 3.48 11.73 5.24
N ASN A 51 3.46 12.83 5.99
CA ASN A 51 2.74 14.06 5.66
C ASN A 51 3.37 14.92 4.54
N ASP A 52 4.47 14.48 3.94
CA ASP A 52 5.17 15.17 2.85
C ASP A 52 5.58 14.18 1.74
N PRO A 53 4.64 13.77 0.86
CA PRO A 53 4.91 12.78 -0.18
C PRO A 53 6.04 13.16 -1.15
N ASP A 54 6.31 14.45 -1.35
CA ASP A 54 7.41 14.93 -2.22
C ASP A 54 8.79 14.51 -1.69
N LYS A 55 8.94 14.40 -0.37
CA LYS A 55 10.20 13.93 0.21
C LYS A 55 10.29 12.41 0.32
N LEU A 56 9.16 11.71 0.26
CA LEU A 56 9.09 10.26 0.37
C LEU A 56 9.52 9.51 -0.90
N CYS A 57 9.69 10.20 -2.02
CA CYS A 57 10.20 9.64 -3.26
C CYS A 57 11.72 9.86 -3.45
N VAL A 58 12.40 10.51 -2.48
CA VAL A 58 13.83 10.81 -2.54
C VAL A 58 14.58 9.97 -1.49
N PRO A 59 15.33 8.92 -1.88
CA PRO A 59 15.93 7.96 -0.94
C PRO A 59 16.94 8.51 0.05
N THR A 60 17.40 9.74 -0.13
CA THR A 60 18.40 10.41 0.71
C THR A 60 17.81 11.33 1.77
N THR A 61 16.49 11.55 1.76
CA THR A 61 15.83 12.44 2.72
C THR A 61 15.62 11.74 4.06
N ARG A 62 15.58 12.54 5.13
CA ARG A 62 15.25 12.05 6.47
C ARG A 62 13.84 11.46 6.50
N GLU A 63 12.91 12.06 5.78
CA GLU A 63 11.51 11.65 5.67
C GLU A 63 11.38 10.27 5.03
N PHE A 64 12.10 10.01 3.93
CA PHE A 64 12.15 8.70 3.29
C PHE A 64 12.60 7.61 4.27
N HIS A 65 13.73 7.83 4.96
CA HIS A 65 14.25 6.87 5.93
C HIS A 65 13.30 6.68 7.12
N SER A 66 12.72 7.78 7.63
CA SER A 66 11.79 7.72 8.74
C SER A 66 10.49 6.98 8.37
N ALA A 67 9.99 7.15 7.15
CA ALA A 67 8.82 6.45 6.65
C ALA A 67 9.08 4.94 6.51
N ASN A 68 10.24 4.55 6.00
CA ASN A 68 10.65 3.14 5.97
C ASN A 68 10.75 2.56 7.38
N ASP A 69 11.43 3.24 8.30
CA ASP A 69 11.54 2.81 9.70
C ASP A 69 10.17 2.68 10.38
N ALA A 70 9.27 3.62 10.12
CA ALA A 70 7.90 3.59 10.64
C ALA A 70 7.13 2.38 10.07
N ALA A 71 7.21 2.14 8.76
CA ALA A 71 6.58 0.99 8.12
C ALA A 71 7.14 -0.34 8.67
N VAL A 72 8.46 -0.45 8.83
CA VAL A 72 9.15 -1.63 9.40
C VAL A 72 8.71 -1.88 10.85
N ARG A 73 8.67 -0.84 11.69
CA ARG A 73 8.19 -0.99 13.08
C ARG A 73 6.72 -1.39 13.12
N ALA A 74 5.90 -0.83 12.24
CA ALA A 74 4.48 -1.12 12.17
C ALA A 74 4.21 -2.58 11.75
N ILE A 75 4.91 -3.09 10.73
CA ILE A 75 4.76 -4.50 10.32
C ILE A 75 5.20 -5.45 11.44
N PHE A 76 6.35 -5.22 12.09
CA PHE A 76 6.77 -6.09 13.20
C PHE A 76 5.77 -6.09 14.35
N LYS A 77 5.22 -4.91 14.70
CA LYS A 77 4.19 -4.81 15.74
C LYS A 77 2.88 -5.48 15.34
N ALA A 78 2.47 -5.37 14.08
CA ALA A 78 1.25 -5.98 13.58
C ALA A 78 1.39 -7.51 13.52
N LEU A 79 2.45 -8.02 12.91
CA LEU A 79 2.71 -9.46 12.79
C LEU A 79 2.95 -10.12 14.15
N GLY A 80 3.56 -9.43 15.12
CA GLY A 80 3.77 -9.95 16.47
C GLY A 80 2.46 -10.20 17.25
N LYS A 81 1.31 -9.78 16.73
CA LYS A 81 -0.02 -10.04 17.30
C LYS A 81 -0.79 -11.16 16.59
N LEU A 82 -0.25 -11.67 15.48
CA LEU A 82 -0.93 -12.63 14.63
C LEU A 82 -0.30 -14.01 14.80
N ASP A 83 -1.13 -15.03 14.89
CA ASP A 83 -0.71 -16.42 14.73
C ASP A 83 -0.84 -16.75 13.24
N LYS A 84 0.29 -16.99 12.56
CA LYS A 84 0.28 -17.20 11.10
C LYS A 84 -0.64 -18.36 10.67
N GLU A 85 -0.77 -19.41 11.47
CA GLU A 85 -1.60 -20.57 11.13
C GLU A 85 -3.09 -20.29 11.30
N LYS A 86 -3.45 -19.40 12.23
CA LYS A 86 -4.86 -19.05 12.52
C LYS A 86 -5.33 -17.81 11.77
N ASP A 87 -4.41 -16.89 11.50
CA ASP A 87 -4.67 -15.55 10.97
C ASP A 87 -4.01 -15.34 9.59
N GLU A 88 -3.95 -16.40 8.77
CA GLU A 88 -3.17 -16.40 7.52
C GLU A 88 -3.51 -15.22 6.59
N GLU A 89 -4.79 -14.93 6.37
CA GLU A 89 -5.21 -13.81 5.51
C GLU A 89 -4.81 -12.45 6.09
N GLN A 90 -4.97 -12.26 7.41
CA GLN A 90 -4.54 -11.04 8.11
C GLN A 90 -3.02 -10.88 8.03
N TRP A 91 -2.28 -11.98 8.13
CA TRP A 91 -0.83 -12.00 8.02
C TRP A 91 -0.38 -11.55 6.62
N TYR A 92 -0.97 -12.12 5.56
CA TYR A 92 -0.64 -11.71 4.20
C TYR A 92 -1.11 -10.29 3.86
N ALA A 93 -2.28 -9.85 4.33
CA ALA A 93 -2.73 -8.47 4.16
C ALA A 93 -1.74 -7.48 4.79
N THR A 94 -1.26 -7.80 6.00
CA THR A 94 -0.26 -6.99 6.72
C THR A 94 1.04 -6.88 5.93
N ILE A 95 1.56 -8.00 5.41
CA ILE A 95 2.78 -8.00 4.59
C ILE A 95 2.59 -7.24 3.29
N SER A 96 1.48 -7.47 2.61
CA SER A 96 1.20 -6.81 1.33
C SER A 96 1.14 -5.30 1.49
N CYS A 97 0.44 -4.82 2.52
CA CYS A 97 0.35 -3.39 2.82
C CYS A 97 1.69 -2.78 3.26
N ALA A 98 2.48 -3.48 4.06
CA ALA A 98 3.82 -3.01 4.38
C ALA A 98 4.70 -2.93 3.12
N GLY A 99 4.57 -3.90 2.20
CA GLY A 99 5.23 -3.88 0.91
C GLY A 99 4.91 -2.60 0.12
N VAL A 100 3.64 -2.19 0.07
CA VAL A 100 3.22 -0.93 -0.59
C VAL A 100 3.92 0.27 0.03
N LEU A 101 4.03 0.34 1.37
CA LEU A 101 4.63 1.47 2.06
C LEU A 101 6.17 1.47 2.04
N MET A 102 6.80 0.32 1.82
CA MET A 102 8.27 0.19 1.72
C MET A 102 8.78 0.35 0.29
N ASP A 103 7.97 0.03 -0.72
CA ASP A 103 8.32 0.30 -2.12
C ASP A 103 8.15 1.79 -2.41
N MET A 104 9.21 2.44 -2.87
CA MET A 104 9.23 3.88 -3.12
C MET A 104 8.17 4.33 -4.14
N ARG A 105 8.00 3.57 -5.24
CA ARG A 105 7.06 3.94 -6.31
C ARG A 105 5.63 3.62 -5.90
N ALA A 106 5.43 2.46 -5.27
CA ALA A 106 4.10 2.08 -4.78
C ALA A 106 3.65 3.05 -3.69
N ARG A 107 4.53 3.43 -2.75
CA ARG A 107 4.20 4.41 -1.71
C ARG A 107 3.82 5.76 -2.29
N ASP A 108 4.59 6.27 -3.25
CA ASP A 108 4.33 7.57 -3.86
C ASP A 108 2.95 7.60 -4.54
N VAL A 109 2.69 6.63 -5.43
CA VAL A 109 1.39 6.48 -6.10
C VAL A 109 0.27 6.25 -5.08
N TYR A 110 0.51 5.44 -4.06
CA TYR A 110 -0.47 5.11 -3.05
C TYR A 110 -0.90 6.35 -2.26
N LEU A 111 0.04 7.12 -1.73
CA LEU A 111 -0.25 8.29 -0.90
C LEU A 111 -0.84 9.45 -1.71
N ARG A 112 -0.41 9.65 -2.96
CA ARG A 112 -0.88 10.77 -3.79
C ARG A 112 -2.20 10.51 -4.51
N GLU A 113 -2.39 9.30 -5.03
CA GLU A 113 -3.47 9.02 -5.99
C GLU A 113 -4.52 8.08 -5.42
N ILE A 114 -4.12 7.07 -4.65
CA ILE A 114 -5.02 5.97 -4.27
C ILE A 114 -5.69 6.25 -2.93
N LEU A 115 -4.91 6.61 -1.91
CA LEU A 115 -5.41 6.86 -0.56
C LEU A 115 -6.48 7.96 -0.56
N PRO A 116 -6.30 9.13 -1.21
CA PRO A 116 -7.34 10.16 -1.27
C PRO A 116 -8.62 9.68 -1.96
N LYS A 117 -8.52 8.85 -3.01
CA LYS A 117 -9.69 8.30 -3.70
C LYS A 117 -10.48 7.33 -2.80
N ILE A 118 -9.79 6.50 -2.02
CA ILE A 118 -10.44 5.61 -1.05
C ILE A 118 -11.13 6.42 0.03
N GLU A 119 -10.49 7.48 0.53
CA GLU A 119 -11.07 8.38 1.53
C GLU A 119 -12.31 9.12 1.01
N SER A 120 -12.35 9.46 -0.29
CA SER A 120 -13.50 10.14 -0.91
C SER A 120 -14.64 9.22 -1.38
N GLU A 121 -14.32 8.04 -1.91
CA GLU A 121 -15.29 7.13 -2.56
C GLU A 121 -15.65 5.90 -1.70
N GLY A 122 -15.05 5.77 -0.51
CA GLY A 122 -15.28 4.64 0.39
C GLY A 122 -14.58 3.35 -0.05
N ILE A 123 -15.07 2.19 0.45
CA ILE A 123 -14.42 0.88 0.25
C ILE A 123 -14.28 0.46 -1.22
N ASP A 124 -15.08 1.02 -2.13
CA ASP A 124 -15.02 0.71 -3.57
C ASP A 124 -14.04 1.62 -4.35
N GLY A 125 -13.52 2.68 -3.73
CA GLY A 125 -12.64 3.66 -4.39
C GLY A 125 -11.32 3.07 -4.91
N TRP A 126 -10.78 2.06 -4.21
CA TRP A 126 -9.59 1.35 -4.70
C TRP A 126 -9.91 0.49 -5.94
N LYS A 127 -11.10 -0.13 -5.98
CA LYS A 127 -11.49 -1.05 -7.05
C LYS A 127 -11.66 -0.31 -8.37
N LYS A 128 -12.38 0.82 -8.34
CA LYS A 128 -12.51 1.70 -9.52
C LYS A 128 -11.15 2.13 -10.04
N THR A 129 -10.23 2.49 -9.15
CA THR A 129 -8.88 2.87 -9.56
C THR A 129 -8.12 1.70 -10.19
N CYS A 130 -8.20 0.51 -9.61
CA CYS A 130 -7.61 -0.70 -10.20
C CYS A 130 -8.21 -1.05 -11.56
N ASP A 131 -9.52 -0.91 -11.73
CA ASP A 131 -10.22 -1.15 -13.00
C ASP A 131 -9.83 -0.12 -14.07
N GLU A 132 -9.74 1.16 -13.71
CA GLU A 132 -9.25 2.25 -14.58
C GLU A 132 -7.82 1.99 -15.07
N TRP A 133 -6.93 1.59 -14.17
CA TRP A 133 -5.54 1.30 -14.52
C TRP A 133 -5.39 0.00 -15.31
N ALA A 134 -6.16 -1.03 -14.98
CA ALA A 134 -6.20 -2.26 -15.78
C ALA A 134 -6.70 -1.97 -17.21
N LEU A 135 -7.63 -1.03 -17.37
CA LEU A 135 -8.08 -0.56 -18.68
C LEU A 135 -6.97 0.20 -19.41
N LYS A 136 -6.31 1.18 -18.76
CA LYS A 136 -5.17 1.93 -19.35
C LYS A 136 -4.04 1.01 -19.80
N ALA A 137 -3.70 0.01 -18.98
CA ALA A 137 -2.67 -0.98 -19.31
C ALA A 137 -3.04 -1.82 -20.55
N LYS A 138 -4.33 -2.12 -20.74
CA LYS A 138 -4.83 -2.85 -21.92
C LYS A 138 -4.90 -1.98 -23.18
N THR A 139 -5.20 -0.70 -23.04
CA THR A 139 -5.42 0.21 -24.18
C THR A 139 -4.17 0.99 -24.59
N GLY A 140 -3.10 0.98 -23.79
CA GLY A 140 -1.87 1.73 -24.05
C GLY A 140 -2.04 3.24 -23.88
N ALA A 141 -3.17 3.71 -23.34
CA ALA A 141 -3.41 5.11 -23.05
C ALA A 141 -2.55 5.53 -21.84
N ARG A 142 -1.64 6.48 -22.06
CA ARG A 142 -0.89 7.17 -21.00
C ARG A 142 -1.76 8.27 -20.40
#